data_AF-A0A2W1BCI7-F1
#
_entry.id   AF-A0A2W1BCI7-F1
#
_cell.length_a   1.000
_cell.length_b   1.000
_cell.length_c   1.000
_cell.angle_alpha   90.00
_cell.angle_beta   90.00
_cell.angle_gamma   90.00
#
_symmetry.space_group_name_H-M   'P 1'
#
loop_
_entity.id
_entity.type
_entity.pdbx_description
1 polymer ?
#
loop_
_entity_poly.entity_id
_entity_poly.type
_entity_poly.pdbx_seq_one_letter_code
_entity_poly.pdbx_strand_id
1 'polypeptide(L)'
;MSQREKNPIWQYFDKSISDTSKAVCKICNKCYSLGNHEAKKQTSHGLKLHLSKFHDQEYSTSTSLEEEETVSLWSRASSRPFGVCRALAAQLGTLAPARRTHAHLLRRTDRLLRELRNLDAQRCRETHKVAVIYVGKGQETRNEILSNRCGSPAYEAFLAALAWEVELESHVGFTGGLRGGGGGGVSAPYLASLTLEALFHVATRMPADSPDAILNKVTTSTSLEEEETVSLWSRASSRPFGVCRALAAQLGTLAPARRTHAHLLRRTDRLLRELRNLDAQRCRETHKVAVIYVGKGQETRNEILSNRCGSPAYEAFLAALAWEVELESHVGFTGGLRGGGGGGVSAPYLASLTLEALFHVATRMPADSPDAILNKTRHLGNDEVHVVWSEHWRPYKRDTLPTQFCDVLIVLYPLPGGLLRCTVSRKPDVCVFGPLWEECIIRVSCVAALVRGAAVAGGRAVRAGMALYQHAYAERSRELDALVRAHTLPSTFETFVERLRDPVPATQPHDQGTGRLAAALLDHGASAWAGSGDTHGVSPRPSKRLGPFKRPPHNAHPAPHTAPPLTAPPPLSAPSSAPRRNR
;
A
#
# COMPACT_ATOMS: atom_id res chain seq x y z
N MET A 1 4.20 -13.08 36.20
CA MET A 1 5.32 -12.40 35.52
C MET A 1 4.75 -11.28 34.66
N SER A 2 5.21 -10.05 34.87
CA SER A 2 4.61 -8.82 34.33
C SER A 2 5.01 -8.61 32.86
N GLN A 3 4.10 -8.09 32.02
CA GLN A 3 4.30 -7.84 30.57
C GLN A 3 5.56 -7.03 30.20
N ARG A 4 6.24 -6.40 31.17
CA ARG A 4 7.46 -5.58 30.98
C ARG A 4 8.78 -6.34 31.05
N GLU A 5 8.81 -7.60 31.51
CA GLU A 5 10.00 -8.47 31.45
C GLU A 5 10.32 -8.97 30.03
N LYS A 6 9.54 -8.54 29.02
CA LYS A 6 9.75 -8.91 27.62
C LYS A 6 10.69 -8.00 26.84
N ASN A 7 10.94 -6.77 27.31
CA ASN A 7 11.85 -5.89 26.57
C ASN A 7 13.29 -6.41 26.69
N PRO A 8 13.97 -6.75 25.56
CA PRO A 8 15.33 -7.32 25.55
C PRO A 8 16.36 -6.46 26.29
N ILE A 9 16.11 -5.16 26.43
CA ILE A 9 17.01 -4.24 27.12
C ILE A 9 17.28 -4.62 28.58
N TRP A 10 16.32 -5.26 29.25
CA TRP A 10 16.48 -5.68 30.66
C TRP A 10 17.46 -6.85 30.83
N GLN A 11 17.94 -7.45 29.75
CA GLN A 11 19.08 -8.37 29.82
C GLN A 11 20.34 -7.65 30.29
N TYR A 12 20.49 -6.36 29.97
CA TYR A 12 21.69 -5.56 30.22
C TYR A 12 21.58 -4.59 31.40
N PHE A 13 20.42 -4.51 32.06
CA PHE A 13 20.18 -3.61 33.19
C PHE A 13 19.46 -4.29 34.34
N ASP A 14 19.84 -3.96 35.56
CA ASP A 14 19.10 -4.31 36.77
C ASP A 14 18.38 -3.08 37.32
N LYS A 15 17.15 -3.27 37.82
CA LYS A 15 16.49 -2.18 38.55
C LYS A 15 17.20 -1.97 39.87
N SER A 16 17.42 -0.70 40.22
CA SER A 16 18.03 -0.36 41.50
C SER A 16 17.10 -0.79 42.65
N ILE A 17 17.65 -1.52 43.60
CA ILE A 17 16.93 -2.03 44.78
C ILE A 17 16.59 -0.88 45.74
N SER A 18 17.43 0.17 45.77
CA SER A 18 17.26 1.34 46.63
C SER A 18 16.39 2.43 46.01
N ASP A 19 16.33 2.54 44.68
CA ASP A 19 15.53 3.53 43.97
C ASP A 19 14.84 2.93 42.75
N THR A 20 13.54 2.66 42.88
CA THR A 20 12.74 2.03 41.83
C THR A 20 12.62 2.87 40.56
N SER A 21 12.96 4.17 40.61
CA SER A 21 13.00 5.06 39.46
C SER A 21 14.31 4.97 38.66
N LYS A 22 15.23 4.09 39.04
CA LYS A 22 16.55 3.96 38.41
C LYS A 22 16.86 2.52 38.01
N ALA A 23 17.71 2.40 37.00
CA ALA A 23 18.29 1.13 36.55
C ALA A 23 19.81 1.26 36.44
N VAL A 24 20.51 0.18 36.76
CA VAL A 24 21.97 0.09 36.76
C VAL A 24 22.38 -0.77 35.57
N CYS A 25 23.31 -0.27 34.76
CA CYS A 25 23.89 -1.03 33.66
C CYS A 25 24.76 -2.16 34.21
N LYS A 26 24.52 -3.40 33.76
CA LYS A 26 25.31 -4.58 34.18
C LYS A 26 26.75 -4.56 33.66
N ILE A 27 27.02 -3.75 32.63
CA ILE A 27 28.33 -3.73 31.95
C ILE A 27 29.25 -2.69 32.59
N CYS A 28 28.79 -1.45 32.77
CA CYS A 28 29.61 -0.35 33.27
C CYS A 28 29.22 0.15 34.67
N ASN A 29 28.23 -0.49 35.31
CA ASN A 29 27.74 -0.18 36.65
C ASN A 29 27.25 1.27 36.86
N LYS A 30 26.91 1.99 35.76
CA LYS A 30 26.37 3.35 35.81
C LYS A 30 24.87 3.31 36.01
N CYS A 31 24.37 4.28 36.77
CA CYS A 31 22.97 4.39 37.15
C CYS A 31 22.23 5.39 36.25
N TYR A 32 21.06 4.99 35.74
CA TYR A 32 20.26 5.75 34.79
C TYR A 32 18.82 5.88 35.28
N SER A 33 18.23 7.06 35.12
CA SER A 33 16.83 7.29 35.51
C SER A 33 15.86 6.70 34.48
N LEU A 34 14.79 6.11 34.99
CA LEU A 34 13.62 5.63 34.27
C LEU A 34 12.50 6.69 34.20
N GLY A 35 12.70 7.86 34.81
CA GLY A 35 11.80 9.02 34.76
C GLY A 35 10.62 9.00 35.73
N ASN A 36 10.32 7.88 36.41
CA ASN A 36 9.24 7.79 37.40
C ASN A 36 9.41 6.62 38.37
N HIS A 37 8.88 6.72 39.60
CA HIS A 37 8.80 5.60 40.55
C HIS A 37 7.69 4.60 40.21
N GLU A 38 6.62 5.06 39.54
CA GLU A 38 5.50 4.21 39.15
C GLU A 38 5.84 3.37 37.91
N ALA A 39 5.82 2.04 38.07
CA ALA A 39 6.26 1.12 37.02
C ALA A 39 5.55 1.33 35.68
N LYS A 40 4.28 1.78 35.63
CA LYS A 40 3.56 2.00 34.35
C LYS A 40 4.06 3.21 33.56
N LYS A 41 4.69 4.20 34.22
CA LYS A 41 5.13 5.48 33.63
C LYS A 41 6.65 5.54 33.38
N GLN A 42 7.37 4.47 33.67
CA GLN A 42 8.81 4.36 33.45
C GLN A 42 9.16 4.16 31.97
N THR A 43 10.23 4.81 31.49
CA THR A 43 10.74 4.72 30.11
C THR A 43 12.11 4.03 30.06
N SER A 44 12.40 3.32 28.97
CA SER A 44 13.71 2.68 28.72
C SER A 44 14.60 3.48 27.75
N HIS A 45 14.17 4.67 27.32
CA HIS A 45 14.91 5.50 26.35
C HIS A 45 16.31 5.87 26.85
N GLY A 46 16.44 6.27 28.12
CA GLY A 46 17.75 6.57 28.72
C GLY A 46 18.71 5.38 28.73
N LEU A 47 18.17 4.15 28.82
CA LEU A 47 18.94 2.91 28.78
C LEU A 47 19.41 2.61 27.35
N LYS A 48 18.54 2.80 26.34
CA LYS A 48 18.88 2.63 24.91
C LYS A 48 19.97 3.59 24.49
N LEU A 49 19.85 4.86 24.87
CA LEU A 49 20.83 5.89 24.57
C LEU A 49 22.19 5.63 25.23
N HIS A 50 22.20 4.98 26.40
CA HIS A 50 23.44 4.56 27.03
C HIS A 50 24.09 3.41 26.26
N LEU A 51 23.34 2.34 25.96
CA LEU A 51 23.87 1.21 25.18
C LEU A 51 24.40 1.69 23.83
N SER A 52 23.65 2.51 23.09
CA SER A 52 24.07 2.99 21.77
C SER A 52 25.34 3.85 21.80
N LYS A 53 25.68 4.46 22.94
CA LYS A 53 26.84 5.35 23.07
C LYS A 53 28.07 4.66 23.64
N PHE A 54 27.89 3.64 24.47
CA PHE A 54 28.97 3.06 25.27
C PHE A 54 29.11 1.53 25.11
N HIS A 55 28.09 0.87 24.55
CA HIS A 55 27.97 -0.60 24.42
C HIS A 55 27.29 -0.95 23.08
N ASP A 56 27.96 -0.61 21.98
CA ASP A 56 27.39 -0.65 20.62
C ASP A 56 27.02 -2.08 20.17
N GLN A 57 27.80 -3.07 20.61
CA GLN A 57 27.56 -4.48 20.31
C GLN A 57 26.27 -4.99 20.99
N GLU A 58 26.07 -4.64 22.26
CA GLU A 58 24.89 -4.99 23.04
C GLU A 58 23.67 -4.16 22.63
N TYR A 59 23.86 -2.92 22.20
CA TYR A 59 22.82 -2.11 21.58
C TYR A 59 22.30 -2.77 20.30
N SER A 60 23.21 -3.18 19.41
CA SER A 60 22.89 -3.88 18.17
C SER A 60 22.13 -5.18 18.44
N THR A 61 22.59 -5.96 19.43
CA THR A 61 21.95 -7.23 19.83
C THR A 61 20.56 -7.02 20.45
N SER A 62 20.39 -5.98 21.28
CA SER A 62 19.09 -5.63 21.86
C SER A 62 18.09 -5.15 20.81
N THR A 63 18.58 -4.43 19.80
CA THR A 63 17.78 -3.88 18.69
C THR A 63 17.35 -5.00 17.76
N SER A 64 18.23 -5.94 17.42
CA SER A 64 17.88 -7.10 16.60
C SER A 64 16.83 -8.00 17.29
N LEU A 65 16.92 -8.18 18.61
CA LEU A 65 15.91 -8.92 19.38
C LEU A 65 14.56 -8.19 19.44
N GLU A 66 14.55 -6.85 19.53
CA GLU A 66 13.33 -6.04 19.43
C GLU A 66 12.74 -6.06 18.01
N GLU A 67 13.58 -6.07 16.97
CA GLU A 67 13.17 -6.21 15.57
C GLU A 67 12.57 -7.59 15.30
N GLU A 68 13.17 -8.67 15.80
CA GLU A 68 12.60 -10.02 15.73
C GLU A 68 11.26 -10.12 16.48
N GLU A 69 11.12 -9.48 17.66
CA GLU A 69 9.86 -9.45 18.41
C GLU A 69 8.79 -8.60 17.71
N THR A 70 9.15 -7.48 17.08
CA THR A 70 8.22 -6.64 16.31
C THR A 70 7.80 -7.27 14.98
N VAL A 71 8.72 -7.93 14.27
CA VAL A 71 8.41 -8.77 13.10
C VAL A 71 7.54 -9.95 13.52
N SER A 72 7.77 -10.56 14.68
CA SER A 72 6.90 -11.59 15.28
C SER A 72 5.51 -11.03 15.63
N LEU A 73 5.41 -9.80 16.14
CA LEU A 73 4.14 -9.13 16.43
C LEU A 73 3.38 -8.73 15.15
N TRP A 74 4.08 -8.30 14.10
CA TRP A 74 3.50 -8.04 12.77
C TRP A 74 3.09 -9.33 12.07
N SER A 75 3.86 -10.40 12.22
CA SER A 75 3.49 -11.76 11.82
C SER A 75 2.24 -12.22 12.56
N ARG A 76 2.14 -11.95 13.88
CA ARG A 76 0.95 -12.24 14.71
C ARG A 76 -0.24 -11.31 14.47
N ALA A 77 -0.04 -10.09 13.97
CA ALA A 77 -1.11 -9.18 13.59
C ALA A 77 -1.63 -9.46 12.17
N SER A 78 -0.72 -9.85 11.28
CA SER A 78 -1.01 -10.34 9.91
C SER A 78 -1.52 -11.78 9.90
N SER A 79 -1.45 -12.52 11.01
CA SER A 79 -2.08 -13.84 11.14
C SER A 79 -3.56 -13.77 11.52
N ARG A 80 -4.12 -12.58 11.82
CA ARG A 80 -5.56 -12.43 12.04
C ARG A 80 -6.28 -12.43 10.68
N PRO A 81 -7.17 -13.40 10.40
CA PRO A 81 -7.80 -13.57 9.09
C PRO A 81 -8.45 -12.29 8.56
N PHE A 82 -9.04 -11.49 9.46
CA PHE A 82 -9.70 -10.23 9.11
C PHE A 82 -8.74 -9.14 8.58
N GLY A 83 -7.53 -9.04 9.12
CA GLY A 83 -6.53 -8.06 8.68
C GLY A 83 -6.04 -8.36 7.26
N VAL A 84 -5.79 -9.64 6.97
CA VAL A 84 -5.41 -10.14 5.64
C VAL A 84 -6.55 -9.93 4.65
N CYS A 85 -7.78 -10.28 5.02
CA CYS A 85 -8.95 -10.08 4.16
C CYS A 85 -9.16 -8.60 3.82
N ARG A 86 -8.97 -7.69 4.78
CA ARG A 86 -9.08 -6.25 4.55
C ARG A 86 -7.98 -5.74 3.61
N ALA A 87 -6.74 -6.20 3.80
CA ALA A 87 -5.62 -5.84 2.94
C ALA A 87 -5.82 -6.36 1.51
N LEU A 88 -6.26 -7.61 1.36
CA LEU A 88 -6.60 -8.21 0.06
C LEU A 88 -7.73 -7.43 -0.62
N ALA A 89 -8.83 -7.14 0.08
CA ALA A 89 -9.94 -6.34 -0.46
C ALA A 89 -9.49 -4.93 -0.90
N ALA A 90 -8.57 -4.31 -0.15
CA ALA A 90 -7.97 -3.04 -0.52
C ALA A 90 -7.12 -3.16 -1.80
N GLN A 91 -6.26 -4.18 -1.89
CA GLN A 91 -5.39 -4.44 -3.05
C GLN A 91 -6.19 -4.78 -4.31
N LEU A 92 -7.27 -5.55 -4.18
CA LEU A 92 -8.18 -5.86 -5.28
C LEU A 92 -9.06 -4.67 -5.69
N GLY A 93 -9.01 -3.58 -4.93
CA GLY A 93 -9.79 -2.37 -5.16
C GLY A 93 -11.29 -2.57 -4.94
N THR A 94 -11.72 -3.64 -4.27
CA THR A 94 -13.14 -3.91 -3.98
C THR A 94 -13.69 -2.97 -2.90
N LEU A 95 -12.80 -2.33 -2.13
CA LEU A 95 -13.17 -1.25 -1.21
C LEU A 95 -13.38 0.11 -1.91
N ALA A 96 -12.95 0.26 -3.17
CA ALA A 96 -13.14 1.49 -3.93
C ALA A 96 -14.61 1.65 -4.37
N PRO A 97 -15.22 2.84 -4.23
CA PRO A 97 -16.62 3.07 -4.60
C PRO A 97 -16.96 2.64 -6.03
N ALA A 98 -16.05 2.88 -6.99
CA ALA A 98 -16.23 2.57 -8.41
C ALA A 98 -16.32 1.07 -8.72
N ARG A 99 -15.83 0.19 -7.84
CA ARG A 99 -15.82 -1.27 -8.06
C ARG A 99 -16.86 -2.02 -7.23
N ARG A 100 -17.66 -1.33 -6.41
CA ARG A 100 -18.68 -1.96 -5.54
C ARG A 100 -19.76 -2.69 -6.32
N THR A 101 -20.10 -2.22 -7.52
CA THR A 101 -21.09 -2.85 -8.41
C THR A 101 -20.65 -4.22 -8.93
N HIS A 102 -19.36 -4.53 -8.88
CA HIS A 102 -18.78 -5.81 -9.30
C HIS A 102 -18.52 -6.78 -8.13
N ALA A 103 -18.88 -6.40 -6.90
CA ALA A 103 -18.69 -7.21 -5.70
C ALA A 103 -20.04 -7.74 -5.18
N HIS A 104 -20.29 -9.03 -5.38
CA HIS A 104 -21.52 -9.68 -4.92
C HIS A 104 -21.28 -10.39 -3.59
N LEU A 105 -22.03 -10.02 -2.55
CA LEU A 105 -22.01 -10.70 -1.26
C LEU A 105 -22.89 -11.95 -1.34
N LEU A 106 -22.26 -13.12 -1.32
CA LEU A 106 -22.96 -14.40 -1.34
C LEU A 106 -23.18 -14.92 0.10
N ARG A 107 -24.35 -15.49 0.36
CA ARG A 107 -24.65 -16.14 1.63
C ARG A 107 -23.86 -17.45 1.74
N ARG A 108 -23.02 -17.57 2.77
CA ARG A 108 -22.31 -18.83 3.08
C ARG A 108 -23.33 -19.92 3.45
N THR A 109 -23.40 -20.97 2.64
CA THR A 109 -24.21 -22.17 2.88
C THR A 109 -23.37 -23.42 2.59
N ASP A 110 -23.67 -24.54 3.24
CA ASP A 110 -22.92 -25.79 3.00
C ASP A 110 -23.08 -26.27 1.55
N ARG A 111 -24.23 -26.01 0.94
CA ARG A 111 -24.44 -26.26 -0.49
C ARG A 111 -23.48 -25.42 -1.33
N LEU A 112 -23.42 -24.11 -1.14
CA LEU A 112 -22.50 -23.24 -1.86
C LEU A 112 -21.04 -23.68 -1.68
N LEU A 113 -20.64 -24.06 -0.47
CA LEU A 113 -19.28 -24.53 -0.20
C LEU A 113 -18.97 -25.86 -0.91
N ARG A 114 -19.95 -26.77 -1.01
CA ARG A 114 -19.80 -28.01 -1.81
C ARG A 114 -19.70 -27.72 -3.29
N GLU A 115 -20.57 -26.87 -3.84
CA GLU A 115 -20.54 -26.47 -5.26
C GLU A 115 -19.22 -25.77 -5.63
N LEU A 116 -18.70 -24.89 -4.76
CA LEU A 116 -17.41 -24.25 -4.97
C LEU A 116 -16.26 -25.26 -4.95
N ARG A 117 -16.27 -26.24 -4.02
CA ARG A 117 -15.27 -27.32 -4.01
C ARG A 117 -15.35 -28.18 -5.27
N ASN A 118 -16.56 -28.48 -5.75
CA ASN A 118 -16.76 -29.25 -6.98
C ASN A 118 -16.22 -28.46 -8.19
N LEU A 119 -16.52 -27.16 -8.27
CA LEU A 119 -16.01 -26.27 -9.32
C LEU A 119 -14.48 -26.17 -9.27
N ASP A 120 -13.89 -26.03 -8.08
CA ASP A 120 -12.44 -25.97 -7.89
C ASP A 120 -11.74 -27.32 -8.18
N ALA A 121 -12.46 -28.44 -8.03
CA ALA A 121 -11.97 -29.78 -8.36
C ALA A 121 -12.05 -30.11 -9.85
N GLN A 122 -12.78 -29.32 -10.66
CA GLN A 122 -12.80 -29.49 -12.11
C GLN A 122 -11.41 -29.21 -12.69
N ARG A 123 -10.92 -30.15 -13.50
CA ARG A 123 -9.66 -29.97 -14.18
C ARG A 123 -9.79 -28.89 -15.24
N CYS A 124 -8.89 -27.92 -15.17
CA CYS A 124 -8.82 -26.81 -16.13
C CYS A 124 -8.02 -27.15 -17.40
N ARG A 125 -7.51 -28.38 -17.51
CA ARG A 125 -6.66 -28.89 -18.60
C ARG A 125 -7.11 -30.31 -18.99
N GLU A 126 -7.05 -30.63 -20.27
CA GLU A 126 -7.12 -32.00 -20.79
C GLU A 126 -5.94 -32.79 -20.24
N THR A 127 -6.17 -34.02 -19.79
CA THR A 127 -5.12 -34.82 -19.15
C THR A 127 -4.93 -36.16 -19.83
N HIS A 128 -3.69 -36.48 -20.20
CA HIS A 128 -3.35 -37.70 -20.94
C HIS A 128 -2.35 -38.58 -20.19
N LYS A 129 -2.66 -39.88 -20.14
CA LYS A 129 -1.76 -40.93 -19.67
C LYS A 129 -1.16 -41.57 -20.93
N VAL A 130 0.17 -41.48 -21.09
CA VAL A 130 0.84 -41.98 -22.31
C VAL A 130 1.83 -43.06 -21.92
N ALA A 131 1.61 -44.29 -22.35
CA ALA A 131 2.55 -45.37 -22.10
C ALA A 131 3.77 -45.28 -23.03
N VAL A 132 4.96 -45.46 -22.46
CA VAL A 132 6.22 -45.55 -23.20
C VAL A 132 6.86 -46.89 -22.87
N ILE A 133 7.02 -47.72 -23.90
CA ILE A 133 7.50 -49.10 -23.78
C ILE A 133 8.76 -49.26 -24.63
N TYR A 134 9.82 -49.78 -24.02
CA TYR A 134 11.07 -50.09 -24.71
C TYR A 134 11.08 -51.56 -25.14
N VAL A 135 11.28 -51.81 -26.44
CA VAL A 135 11.46 -53.15 -27.01
C VAL A 135 12.90 -53.28 -27.48
N GLY A 136 13.67 -54.14 -26.80
CA GLY A 136 15.06 -54.43 -27.12
C GLY A 136 15.20 -55.40 -28.30
N LYS A 137 16.40 -55.43 -28.89
CA LYS A 137 16.72 -56.33 -30.01
C LYS A 137 16.56 -57.80 -29.59
N GLY A 138 15.73 -58.54 -30.32
CA GLY A 138 15.47 -59.97 -30.07
C GLY A 138 14.47 -60.26 -28.95
N GLN A 139 13.80 -59.23 -28.40
CA GLN A 139 12.70 -59.42 -27.46
C GLN A 139 11.39 -59.62 -28.23
N GLU A 140 10.70 -60.71 -27.96
CA GLU A 140 9.46 -61.08 -28.68
C GLU A 140 8.30 -61.33 -27.72
N THR A 141 8.58 -61.59 -26.44
CA THR A 141 7.54 -61.87 -25.46
C THR A 141 7.21 -60.65 -24.59
N ARG A 142 5.95 -60.55 -24.15
CA ARG A 142 5.47 -59.50 -23.24
C ARG A 142 6.33 -59.37 -21.98
N ASN A 143 6.74 -60.50 -21.41
CA ASN A 143 7.49 -60.52 -20.15
C ASN A 143 8.91 -59.98 -20.35
N GLU A 144 9.57 -60.33 -21.46
CA GLU A 144 10.89 -59.79 -21.80
C GLU A 144 10.83 -58.27 -21.94
N ILE A 145 9.85 -57.76 -22.68
CA ILE A 145 9.68 -56.33 -22.96
C ILE A 145 9.39 -55.53 -21.68
N LEU A 146 8.45 -56.00 -20.82
CA LEU A 146 8.03 -55.28 -19.62
C LEU A 146 8.99 -55.45 -18.42
N SER A 147 9.95 -56.37 -18.50
CA SER A 147 10.97 -56.57 -17.46
C SER A 147 12.20 -55.66 -17.62
N ASN A 148 12.27 -54.91 -18.73
CA ASN A 148 13.38 -53.99 -19.01
C ASN A 148 13.50 -52.94 -17.90
N ARG A 149 14.67 -52.88 -17.26
CA ARG A 149 15.00 -51.87 -16.23
C ARG A 149 15.75 -50.64 -16.76
N CYS A 150 16.24 -50.72 -17.98
CA CYS A 150 16.89 -49.63 -18.70
C CYS A 150 16.70 -49.84 -20.21
N GLY A 151 16.76 -48.76 -20.99
CA GLY A 151 16.76 -48.84 -22.45
C GLY A 151 18.15 -48.61 -23.06
N SER A 152 18.20 -48.56 -24.39
CA SER A 152 19.41 -48.15 -25.10
C SER A 152 19.74 -46.67 -24.83
N PRO A 153 20.98 -46.21 -25.07
CA PRO A 153 21.32 -44.78 -24.99
C PRO A 153 20.43 -43.89 -25.87
N ALA A 154 20.02 -44.38 -27.05
CA ALA A 154 19.10 -43.67 -27.95
C ALA A 154 17.69 -43.54 -27.36
N TYR A 155 17.23 -44.56 -26.63
CA TYR A 155 15.95 -44.52 -25.92
C TYR A 155 15.97 -43.53 -24.75
N GLU A 156 17.05 -43.50 -23.96
CA GLU A 156 17.16 -42.51 -22.87
C GLU A 156 17.25 -41.07 -23.41
N ALA A 157 17.93 -40.86 -24.54
CA ALA A 157 17.95 -39.57 -25.23
C ALA A 157 16.55 -39.18 -25.75
N PHE A 158 15.78 -40.15 -26.26
CA PHE A 158 14.38 -39.93 -26.64
C PHE A 158 13.52 -39.53 -25.45
N LEU A 159 13.62 -40.23 -24.30
CA LEU A 159 12.87 -39.88 -23.09
C LEU A 159 13.19 -38.46 -22.61
N ALA A 160 14.46 -38.07 -22.62
CA ALA A 160 14.90 -36.73 -22.23
C ALA A 160 14.37 -35.63 -23.18
N ALA A 161 14.12 -35.96 -24.44
CA ALA A 161 13.53 -35.04 -25.42
C ALA A 161 11.99 -35.05 -25.43
N LEU A 162 11.37 -36.14 -24.97
CA LEU A 162 9.92 -36.34 -25.01
C LEU A 162 9.19 -35.40 -24.04
N ALA A 163 9.68 -35.32 -22.80
CA ALA A 163 9.13 -34.45 -21.76
C ALA A 163 10.15 -34.27 -20.64
N TRP A 164 9.89 -33.37 -19.69
CA TRP A 164 10.82 -33.15 -18.58
C TRP A 164 10.60 -34.16 -17.46
N GLU A 165 11.69 -34.61 -16.85
CA GLU A 165 11.64 -35.56 -15.75
C GLU A 165 11.12 -34.86 -14.47
N VAL A 166 10.08 -35.41 -13.84
CA VAL A 166 9.57 -34.94 -12.54
C VAL A 166 9.68 -36.03 -11.48
N GLU A 167 9.98 -35.64 -10.25
CA GLU A 167 9.94 -36.53 -9.09
C GLU A 167 8.50 -36.68 -8.59
N LEU A 168 8.01 -37.92 -8.58
CA LEU A 168 6.59 -38.23 -8.33
C LEU A 168 6.14 -37.92 -6.89
N GLU A 169 7.05 -37.91 -5.92
CA GLU A 169 6.73 -37.61 -4.52
C GLU A 169 6.45 -36.12 -4.30
N SER A 170 7.24 -35.26 -4.95
CA SER A 170 7.21 -33.81 -4.79
C SER A 170 6.33 -33.10 -5.83
N HIS A 171 5.99 -33.76 -6.95
CA HIS A 171 5.18 -33.22 -8.04
C HIS A 171 3.78 -32.78 -7.61
N VAL A 172 3.30 -31.70 -8.23
CA VAL A 172 2.02 -31.02 -7.89
C VAL A 172 1.02 -30.97 -9.05
N GLY A 173 1.43 -31.38 -10.25
CA GLY A 173 0.58 -31.46 -11.44
C GLY A 173 -0.11 -32.82 -11.57
N PHE A 174 -0.66 -33.10 -12.74
CA PHE A 174 -1.30 -34.39 -13.01
C PHE A 174 -0.32 -35.56 -12.89
N THR A 175 -0.56 -36.45 -11.92
CA THR A 175 0.30 -37.60 -11.64
C THR A 175 -0.04 -38.85 -12.43
N GLY A 176 -1.12 -38.85 -13.23
CA GLY A 176 -1.55 -40.01 -14.01
C GLY A 176 -1.73 -41.31 -13.20
N GLY A 177 -1.99 -41.20 -11.89
CA GLY A 177 -2.09 -42.35 -10.98
C GLY A 177 -0.75 -42.92 -10.49
N LEU A 178 0.39 -42.35 -10.86
CA LEU A 178 1.70 -42.73 -10.32
C LEU A 178 1.92 -42.09 -8.95
N ARG A 179 2.44 -42.88 -7.99
CA ARG A 179 2.76 -42.44 -6.64
C ARG A 179 4.24 -42.68 -6.33
N GLY A 180 4.90 -41.67 -5.75
CA GLY A 180 6.22 -41.84 -5.15
C GLY A 180 6.18 -42.93 -4.07
N GLY A 181 7.03 -43.95 -4.21
CA GLY A 181 7.12 -45.09 -3.29
C GLY A 181 6.03 -46.17 -3.42
N GLY A 182 4.99 -45.96 -4.25
CA GLY A 182 3.84 -46.86 -4.38
C GLY A 182 3.70 -47.51 -5.76
N GLY A 183 4.74 -48.18 -6.25
CA GLY A 183 4.68 -48.97 -7.47
C GLY A 183 4.74 -48.19 -8.80
N GLY A 184 4.94 -46.87 -8.79
CA GLY A 184 5.01 -46.01 -9.99
C GLY A 184 6.41 -45.51 -10.38
N GLY A 185 7.44 -45.84 -9.59
CA GLY A 185 8.80 -45.33 -9.77
C GLY A 185 9.08 -44.10 -8.91
N VAL A 186 10.28 -43.54 -9.03
CA VAL A 186 10.69 -42.29 -8.34
C VAL A 186 10.38 -41.07 -9.20
N SER A 187 10.49 -41.21 -10.52
CA SER A 187 10.32 -40.14 -11.49
C SER A 187 9.59 -40.60 -12.74
N ALA A 188 9.00 -39.64 -13.46
CA ALA A 188 8.39 -39.87 -14.76
C ALA A 188 8.54 -38.63 -15.65
N PRO A 189 8.59 -38.76 -16.98
CA PRO A 189 8.49 -37.63 -17.87
C PRO A 189 7.07 -37.03 -17.80
N TYR A 190 7.00 -35.72 -17.76
CA TYR A 190 5.76 -34.96 -17.65
C TYR A 190 5.80 -33.77 -18.62
N LEU A 191 4.66 -33.52 -19.26
CA LEU A 191 4.44 -32.41 -20.18
C LEU A 191 3.22 -31.64 -19.70
N ALA A 192 3.29 -30.32 -19.71
CA ALA A 192 2.19 -29.42 -19.40
C ALA A 192 2.21 -28.22 -20.34
N SER A 193 1.02 -27.80 -20.73
CA SER A 193 0.76 -26.58 -21.49
C SER A 193 -0.41 -25.84 -20.86
N LEU A 194 -0.95 -24.83 -21.54
CA LEU A 194 -2.13 -24.11 -21.06
C LEU A 194 -3.37 -24.99 -20.95
N THR A 195 -3.53 -25.92 -21.88
CA THR A 195 -4.73 -26.72 -22.09
C THR A 195 -4.49 -28.20 -21.85
N LEU A 196 -3.25 -28.65 -21.73
CA LEU A 196 -2.89 -30.07 -21.67
C LEU A 196 -1.98 -30.34 -20.47
N GLU A 197 -2.16 -31.48 -19.82
CA GLU A 197 -1.12 -32.15 -19.02
C GLU A 197 -1.00 -33.60 -19.48
N ALA A 198 0.21 -34.08 -19.72
CA ALA A 198 0.47 -35.46 -20.07
C ALA A 198 1.56 -36.02 -19.16
N LEU A 199 1.29 -37.17 -18.55
CA LEU A 199 2.29 -37.90 -17.79
C LEU A 199 2.62 -39.18 -18.55
N PHE A 200 3.91 -39.42 -18.75
CA PHE A 200 4.40 -40.57 -19.50
C PHE A 200 4.69 -41.72 -18.56
N HIS A 201 3.94 -42.81 -18.72
CA HIS A 201 4.13 -44.07 -18.03
C HIS A 201 5.28 -44.83 -18.68
N VAL A 202 6.50 -44.55 -18.24
CA VAL A 202 7.72 -45.17 -18.76
C VAL A 202 7.95 -46.52 -18.08
N ALA A 203 7.77 -47.61 -18.82
CA ALA A 203 7.87 -48.97 -18.27
C ALA A 203 9.24 -49.24 -17.60
N THR A 204 10.33 -48.72 -18.18
CA THR A 204 11.70 -48.89 -17.63
C THR A 204 11.95 -48.14 -16.32
N ARG A 205 11.09 -47.18 -15.95
CA ARG A 205 11.18 -46.40 -14.71
C ARG A 205 10.27 -46.94 -13.61
N MET A 206 9.44 -47.93 -13.91
CA MET A 206 8.49 -48.52 -12.96
C MET A 206 9.08 -49.75 -12.25
N PRO A 207 8.72 -50.00 -10.98
CA PRO A 207 9.08 -51.22 -10.27
C PRO A 207 8.48 -52.45 -10.97
N ALA A 208 9.32 -53.44 -11.23
CA ALA A 208 8.96 -54.70 -11.87
C ALA A 208 8.24 -55.65 -10.89
N ASP A 209 7.06 -55.25 -10.39
CA ASP A 209 6.23 -56.09 -9.53
C ASP A 209 5.17 -56.80 -10.40
N SER A 210 5.57 -57.86 -11.10
CA SER A 210 4.77 -58.66 -12.05
C SER A 210 4.28 -57.92 -13.33
N PRO A 211 4.33 -58.55 -14.52
CA PRO A 211 3.94 -57.95 -15.81
C PRO A 211 2.47 -57.50 -15.88
N ASP A 212 1.60 -58.06 -15.03
CA ASP A 212 0.18 -57.71 -14.96
C ASP A 212 -0.08 -56.46 -14.11
N ALA A 213 0.78 -56.11 -13.17
CA ALA A 213 0.60 -54.90 -12.36
C ALA A 213 0.87 -53.61 -13.17
N ILE A 214 1.77 -53.64 -14.16
CA ILE A 214 2.08 -52.47 -15.01
C ILE A 214 0.86 -52.09 -15.86
N LEU A 215 0.22 -53.08 -16.49
CA LEU A 215 -0.97 -52.86 -17.31
C LEU A 215 -2.18 -52.54 -16.44
N ASN A 216 -2.36 -53.26 -15.32
CA ASN A 216 -3.47 -53.03 -14.39
C ASN A 216 -3.41 -51.64 -13.74
N LYS A 217 -2.21 -51.10 -13.42
CA LYS A 217 -2.04 -49.73 -12.89
C LYS A 217 -2.45 -48.65 -13.89
N VAL A 218 -2.26 -48.89 -15.20
CA VAL A 218 -2.73 -47.97 -16.25
C VAL A 218 -4.27 -47.99 -16.32
N THR A 219 -4.91 -49.16 -16.24
CA THR A 219 -6.38 -49.32 -16.34
C THR A 219 -7.19 -49.04 -15.07
N THR A 220 -6.65 -49.26 -13.87
CA THR A 220 -7.36 -49.03 -12.58
C THR A 220 -7.33 -47.58 -12.11
N SER A 221 -6.59 -46.72 -12.82
CA SER A 221 -6.41 -45.32 -12.45
C SER A 221 -7.59 -44.40 -12.83
N THR A 222 -8.64 -44.92 -13.47
CA THR A 222 -9.81 -44.15 -13.95
C THR A 222 -10.90 -43.99 -12.89
N SER A 223 -10.98 -44.88 -11.90
CA SER A 223 -12.01 -44.87 -10.85
C SER A 223 -11.57 -44.20 -9.53
N LEU A 224 -10.29 -43.89 -9.37
CA LEU A 224 -9.71 -43.21 -8.21
C LEU A 224 -9.55 -41.69 -8.41
N GLU A 225 -9.97 -41.17 -9.57
CA GLU A 225 -9.74 -39.78 -9.96
C GLU A 225 -10.55 -38.77 -9.13
N GLU A 226 -11.74 -39.16 -8.63
CA GLU A 226 -12.61 -38.28 -7.83
C GLU A 226 -12.12 -38.07 -6.39
N GLU A 227 -11.59 -39.09 -5.70
CA GLU A 227 -11.04 -38.96 -4.34
C GLU A 227 -9.65 -38.28 -4.33
N GLU A 228 -8.86 -38.41 -5.41
CA GLU A 228 -7.51 -37.82 -5.51
C GLU A 228 -7.53 -36.30 -5.72
N THR A 229 -8.51 -35.75 -6.43
CA THR A 229 -8.59 -34.29 -6.67
C THR A 229 -8.71 -33.47 -5.39
N VAL A 230 -9.47 -33.97 -4.41
CA VAL A 230 -9.68 -33.32 -3.10
C VAL A 230 -8.40 -33.37 -2.25
N SER A 231 -7.66 -34.47 -2.30
CA SER A 231 -6.40 -34.68 -1.57
C SER A 231 -5.23 -33.86 -2.13
N LEU A 232 -5.11 -33.79 -3.47
CA LEU A 232 -4.10 -32.99 -4.16
C LEU A 232 -4.31 -31.49 -3.93
N TRP A 233 -5.55 -31.01 -3.87
CA TRP A 233 -5.83 -29.62 -3.48
C TRP A 233 -5.41 -29.36 -2.03
N SER A 234 -5.69 -30.28 -1.10
CA SER A 234 -5.24 -30.16 0.29
C SER A 234 -3.69 -30.12 0.41
N ARG A 235 -2.96 -30.79 -0.48
CA ARG A 235 -1.49 -30.74 -0.54
C ARG A 235 -0.93 -29.55 -1.33
N ALA A 236 -1.61 -29.10 -2.39
CA ALA A 236 -1.17 -27.97 -3.21
C ALA A 236 -1.49 -26.61 -2.56
N SER A 237 -2.56 -26.54 -1.77
CA SER A 237 -2.95 -25.36 -0.99
C SER A 237 -2.03 -25.07 0.21
N SER A 238 -1.14 -26.00 0.58
CA SER A 238 -0.12 -25.77 1.61
C SER A 238 1.16 -25.13 1.07
N ARG A 239 1.35 -25.06 -0.26
CA ARG A 239 2.56 -24.51 -0.90
C ARG A 239 2.28 -23.11 -1.49
N PRO A 240 3.18 -22.11 -1.30
CA PRO A 240 2.95 -20.72 -1.72
C PRO A 240 2.56 -20.55 -3.20
N PHE A 241 3.17 -21.34 -4.09
CA PHE A 241 2.88 -21.28 -5.52
C PHE A 241 1.45 -21.72 -5.88
N GLY A 242 0.96 -22.80 -5.27
CA GLY A 242 -0.39 -23.31 -5.51
C GLY A 242 -1.46 -22.31 -5.09
N VAL A 243 -1.25 -21.63 -3.95
CA VAL A 243 -2.11 -20.55 -3.46
C VAL A 243 -2.11 -19.34 -4.41
N CYS A 244 -0.94 -18.90 -4.87
CA CYS A 244 -0.83 -17.79 -5.81
C CYS A 244 -1.49 -18.08 -7.17
N ARG A 245 -1.32 -19.31 -7.69
CA ARG A 245 -1.97 -19.76 -8.94
C ARG A 245 -3.49 -19.76 -8.81
N ALA A 246 -4.00 -20.33 -7.71
CA ALA A 246 -5.44 -20.34 -7.43
C ALA A 246 -6.00 -18.92 -7.32
N LEU A 247 -5.30 -18.02 -6.61
CA LEU A 247 -5.67 -16.62 -6.52
C LEU A 247 -5.71 -15.95 -7.90
N ALA A 248 -4.68 -16.12 -8.74
CA ALA A 248 -4.66 -15.58 -10.10
C ALA A 248 -5.83 -16.08 -10.96
N ALA A 249 -6.15 -17.38 -10.85
CA ALA A 249 -7.31 -17.97 -11.51
C ALA A 249 -8.63 -17.36 -11.03
N GLN A 250 -8.85 -17.26 -9.72
CA GLN A 250 -10.05 -16.67 -9.10
C GLN A 250 -10.20 -15.19 -9.41
N LEU A 251 -9.09 -14.45 -9.47
CA LEU A 251 -9.08 -13.07 -9.92
C LEU A 251 -9.38 -12.95 -11.40
N GLY A 252 -9.36 -14.04 -12.17
CA GLY A 252 -9.58 -14.07 -13.61
C GLY A 252 -8.40 -13.54 -14.42
N THR A 253 -7.20 -13.38 -13.84
CA THR A 253 -6.02 -12.86 -14.58
C THR A 253 -5.48 -13.87 -15.58
N LEU A 254 -5.85 -15.14 -15.43
CA LEU A 254 -5.56 -16.23 -16.36
C LEU A 254 -6.57 -16.35 -17.50
N ALA A 255 -7.62 -15.52 -17.52
CA ALA A 255 -8.62 -15.52 -18.59
C ALA A 255 -8.13 -14.68 -19.78
N PRO A 256 -8.28 -15.14 -21.04
CA PRO A 256 -7.86 -14.38 -22.23
C PRO A 256 -8.44 -12.96 -22.25
N ALA A 257 -9.71 -12.81 -21.86
CA ALA A 257 -10.43 -11.53 -21.83
C ALA A 257 -9.82 -10.50 -20.86
N ARG A 258 -9.00 -10.91 -19.89
CA ARG A 258 -8.42 -10.02 -18.87
C ARG A 258 -6.91 -9.83 -19.02
N ARG A 259 -6.33 -10.31 -20.13
CA ARG A 259 -4.92 -10.12 -20.47
C ARG A 259 -4.48 -8.65 -20.46
N THR A 260 -5.31 -7.76 -20.97
CA THR A 260 -5.02 -6.31 -21.04
C THR A 260 -4.88 -5.66 -19.67
N HIS A 261 -5.25 -6.36 -18.59
CA HIS A 261 -5.23 -5.89 -17.22
C HIS A 261 -4.18 -6.62 -16.36
N ALA A 262 -3.36 -7.49 -16.96
CA ALA A 262 -2.32 -8.26 -16.28
C ALA A 262 -1.00 -8.19 -17.05
N HIS A 263 0.01 -7.58 -16.43
CA HIS A 263 1.32 -7.37 -17.05
C HIS A 263 2.39 -8.14 -16.27
N LEU A 264 3.16 -8.99 -16.96
CA LEU A 264 4.36 -9.59 -16.37
C LEU A 264 5.50 -8.58 -16.46
N LEU A 265 6.02 -8.18 -15.31
CA LEU A 265 7.12 -7.23 -15.23
C LEU A 265 8.46 -7.95 -15.14
N ARG A 266 9.48 -7.40 -15.81
CA ARG A 266 10.86 -7.88 -15.71
C ARG A 266 11.43 -7.46 -14.36
N ARG A 267 11.79 -8.44 -13.52
CA ARG A 267 12.48 -8.16 -12.27
C ARG A 267 13.84 -7.52 -12.56
N THR A 268 14.02 -6.29 -12.09
CA THR A 268 15.27 -5.53 -12.16
C THR A 268 15.44 -4.71 -10.90
N ASP A 269 16.67 -4.34 -10.53
CA ASP A 269 16.89 -3.45 -9.36
C ASP A 269 16.21 -2.09 -9.54
N ARG A 270 16.11 -1.63 -10.80
CA ARG A 270 15.37 -0.41 -11.14
C ARG A 270 13.89 -0.56 -10.80
N LEU A 271 13.24 -1.64 -11.24
CA LEU A 271 11.84 -1.93 -10.90
C LEU A 271 11.65 -1.99 -9.39
N LEU A 272 12.53 -2.69 -8.66
CA LEU A 272 12.42 -2.81 -7.21
C LEU A 272 12.55 -1.46 -6.49
N ARG A 273 13.45 -0.58 -6.95
CA ARG A 273 13.56 0.80 -6.43
C ARG A 273 12.31 1.63 -6.73
N GLU A 274 11.83 1.59 -7.97
CA GLU A 274 10.64 2.36 -8.38
C GLU A 274 9.37 1.86 -7.66
N LEU A 275 9.22 0.55 -7.42
CA LEU A 275 8.14 0.01 -6.59
C LEU A 275 8.22 0.46 -5.12
N ARG A 276 9.41 0.48 -4.53
CA ARG A 276 9.60 1.03 -3.16
C ARG A 276 9.22 2.50 -3.09
N ASN A 277 9.59 3.28 -4.11
CA ASN A 277 9.22 4.68 -4.20
C ASN A 277 7.70 4.84 -4.31
N LEU A 278 7.06 4.06 -5.18
CA LEU A 278 5.61 4.02 -5.33
C LEU A 278 4.94 3.69 -3.98
N ASP A 279 5.38 2.66 -3.27
CA ASP A 279 4.79 2.26 -1.99
C ASP A 279 5.02 3.27 -0.85
N ALA A 280 6.11 4.04 -0.91
CA ALA A 280 6.37 5.13 0.02
C ALA A 280 5.46 6.36 -0.25
N GLN A 281 4.84 6.48 -1.42
CA GLN A 281 3.94 7.58 -1.72
C GLN A 281 2.68 7.52 -0.86
N ARG A 282 2.33 8.67 -0.28
CA ARG A 282 1.06 8.80 0.45
C ARG A 282 -0.10 8.66 -0.53
N CYS A 283 -1.03 7.77 -0.19
CA CYS A 283 -2.22 7.52 -0.99
C CYS A 283 -3.44 8.37 -0.59
N ARG A 284 -3.33 9.18 0.47
CA ARG A 284 -4.40 10.05 0.96
C ARG A 284 -4.03 11.50 0.75
N GLU A 285 -5.03 12.30 0.41
CA GLU A 285 -4.92 13.75 0.46
C GLU A 285 -4.70 14.20 1.91
N THR A 286 -3.78 15.13 2.15
CA THR A 286 -3.46 15.61 3.51
C THR A 286 -3.78 17.09 3.66
N HIS A 287 -4.34 17.51 4.79
CA HIS A 287 -4.59 18.94 5.09
C HIS A 287 -4.09 19.33 6.47
N LYS A 288 -3.48 20.52 6.55
CA LYS A 288 -3.12 21.18 7.80
C LYS A 288 -3.96 22.44 7.94
N VAL A 289 -4.58 22.61 9.10
CA VAL A 289 -5.54 23.69 9.35
C VAL A 289 -5.22 24.33 10.69
N ALA A 290 -4.95 25.63 10.68
CA ALA A 290 -4.70 26.38 11.90
C ALA A 290 -6.03 26.61 12.63
N VAL A 291 -6.07 26.38 13.94
CA VAL A 291 -7.22 26.69 14.80
C VAL A 291 -6.77 27.63 15.91
N ILE A 292 -7.33 28.83 15.96
CA ILE A 292 -6.87 29.93 16.80
C ILE A 292 -8.02 30.42 17.68
N TYR A 293 -7.75 30.60 18.97
CA TYR A 293 -8.69 31.16 19.93
C TYR A 293 -8.34 32.63 20.23
N VAL A 294 -9.32 33.52 20.12
CA VAL A 294 -9.21 34.94 20.46
C VAL A 294 -10.21 35.26 21.57
N GLY A 295 -9.68 35.54 22.75
CA GLY A 295 -10.45 35.91 23.93
C GLY A 295 -10.95 37.35 23.89
N LYS A 296 -11.79 37.70 24.87
CA LYS A 296 -12.32 39.05 25.06
C LYS A 296 -11.16 40.05 25.27
N GLY A 297 -11.15 41.13 24.50
CA GLY A 297 -10.16 42.21 24.61
C GLY A 297 -8.77 41.91 24.08
N GLN A 298 -8.54 40.71 23.52
CA GLN A 298 -7.27 40.36 22.92
C GLN A 298 -7.16 40.96 21.51
N GLU A 299 -6.26 41.93 21.34
CA GLU A 299 -6.05 42.61 20.06
C GLU A 299 -4.64 42.35 19.50
N THR A 300 -3.70 41.93 20.33
CA THR A 300 -2.31 41.71 19.90
C THR A 300 -2.02 40.23 19.58
N ARG A 301 -1.11 40.01 18.63
CA ARG A 301 -0.61 38.67 18.29
C ARG A 301 -0.10 37.91 19.52
N ASN A 302 0.65 38.58 20.39
CA ASN A 302 1.27 37.93 21.54
C ASN A 302 0.23 37.50 22.56
N GLU A 303 -0.80 38.30 22.83
CA GLU A 303 -1.92 37.90 23.70
C GLU A 303 -2.62 36.64 23.18
N ILE A 304 -2.98 36.64 21.89
CA ILE A 304 -3.69 35.54 21.24
C ILE A 304 -2.85 34.25 21.25
N LEU A 305 -1.56 34.34 20.89
CA LEU A 305 -0.67 33.18 20.83
C LEU A 305 -0.17 32.73 22.21
N SER A 306 -0.37 33.51 23.27
CA SER A 306 -0.05 33.10 24.64
C SER A 306 -1.16 32.28 25.30
N ASN A 307 -2.35 32.19 24.67
CA ASN A 307 -3.46 31.39 25.18
C ASN A 307 -3.09 29.90 25.31
N ARG A 308 -3.29 29.35 26.51
CA ARG A 308 -3.09 27.92 26.85
C ARG A 308 -4.39 27.11 26.92
N CYS A 309 -5.52 27.80 27.08
CA CYS A 309 -6.86 27.21 27.03
C CYS A 309 -7.81 28.22 26.37
N GLY A 310 -8.91 27.72 25.84
CA GLY A 310 -10.03 28.57 25.40
C GLY A 310 -11.21 28.48 26.36
N SER A 311 -12.36 28.99 25.91
CA SER A 311 -13.61 28.88 26.66
C SER A 311 -14.18 27.45 26.62
N PRO A 312 -15.14 27.12 27.50
CA PRO A 312 -15.84 25.82 27.44
C PRO A 312 -16.52 25.56 26.07
N ALA A 313 -17.05 26.59 25.42
CA ALA A 313 -17.68 26.46 24.12
C ALA A 313 -16.65 26.18 23.00
N TYR A 314 -15.47 26.80 23.07
CA TYR A 314 -14.36 26.51 22.18
C TYR A 314 -13.83 25.09 22.37
N GLU A 315 -13.66 24.64 23.61
CA GLU A 315 -13.20 23.27 23.90
C GLU A 315 -14.23 22.22 23.45
N ALA A 316 -15.53 22.49 23.61
CA ALA A 316 -16.59 21.64 23.05
C ALA A 316 -16.57 21.61 21.52
N PHE A 317 -16.27 22.74 20.87
CA PHE A 317 -16.06 22.80 19.43
C PHE A 317 -14.87 21.95 18.98
N LEU A 318 -13.71 22.04 19.65
CA LEU A 318 -12.54 21.23 19.34
C LEU A 318 -12.84 19.73 19.47
N ALA A 319 -13.53 19.33 20.54
CA ALA A 319 -13.94 17.94 20.76
C ALA A 319 -14.88 17.41 19.67
N ALA A 320 -15.74 18.28 19.10
CA ALA A 320 -16.60 17.93 17.98
C ALA A 320 -15.90 18.00 16.61
N LEU A 321 -14.81 18.78 16.50
CA LEU A 321 -14.10 19.06 15.26
C LEU A 321 -13.40 17.82 14.72
N ALA A 322 -12.69 17.09 15.56
CA ALA A 322 -11.89 15.93 15.17
C ALA A 322 -11.47 15.12 16.40
N TRP A 323 -10.91 13.93 16.20
CA TRP A 323 -10.51 13.05 17.29
C TRP A 323 -9.18 13.49 17.85
N GLU A 324 -9.06 13.65 19.16
CA GLU A 324 -7.80 14.01 19.80
C GLU A 324 -6.81 12.83 19.67
N VAL A 325 -5.61 13.09 19.14
CA VAL A 325 -4.52 12.10 19.06
C VAL A 325 -3.28 12.61 19.80
N GLU A 326 -2.57 11.69 20.44
CA GLU A 326 -1.26 11.97 21.06
C GLU A 326 -0.17 11.98 19.98
N LEU A 327 0.57 13.09 19.87
CA LEU A 327 1.51 13.33 18.78
C LEU A 327 2.74 12.41 18.82
N GLU A 328 3.09 11.86 19.98
CA GLU A 328 4.24 10.95 20.13
C GLU A 328 3.94 9.55 19.60
N SER A 329 2.74 9.04 19.84
CA SER A 329 2.31 7.70 19.42
C SER A 329 1.56 7.70 18.08
N HIS A 330 1.30 8.86 17.49
CA HIS A 330 0.51 8.98 16.26
C HIS A 330 1.26 8.48 15.02
N VAL A 331 0.66 7.51 14.33
CA VAL A 331 1.20 6.90 13.10
C VAL A 331 0.65 7.50 11.80
N GLY A 332 -0.29 8.45 11.88
CA GLY A 332 -0.92 9.07 10.72
C GLY A 332 -0.21 10.34 10.23
N PHE A 333 -0.94 11.18 9.48
CA PHE A 333 -0.42 12.46 9.03
C PHE A 333 -0.24 13.44 10.21
N THR A 334 1.02 13.76 10.54
CA THR A 334 1.36 14.63 11.68
C THR A 334 1.32 16.13 11.39
N GLY A 335 1.07 16.54 10.14
CA GLY A 335 1.05 17.97 9.78
C GLY A 335 2.34 18.74 10.09
N GLY A 336 3.47 18.04 10.21
CA GLY A 336 4.74 18.65 10.61
C GLY A 336 4.91 18.87 12.12
N LEU A 337 3.93 18.48 12.95
CA LEU A 337 4.11 18.41 14.40
C LEU A 337 4.91 17.14 14.75
N ARG A 338 5.71 17.20 15.82
CA ARG A 338 6.49 16.07 16.34
C ARG A 338 6.17 15.87 17.82
N GLY A 339 6.00 14.61 18.26
CA GLY A 339 5.85 14.28 19.69
C GLY A 339 7.05 14.73 20.50
N GLY A 340 6.81 15.36 21.65
CA GLY A 340 7.85 15.94 22.51
C GLY A 340 8.52 17.21 21.96
N GLY A 341 8.09 17.73 20.80
CA GLY A 341 8.59 18.97 20.19
C GLY A 341 7.67 20.18 20.38
N GLY A 342 7.97 21.29 19.72
CA GLY A 342 7.22 22.55 19.83
C GLY A 342 5.79 22.54 19.23
N GLY A 343 5.22 21.36 18.98
CA GLY A 343 3.83 21.14 18.53
C GLY A 343 2.85 20.78 19.65
N GLY A 344 3.34 20.49 20.86
CA GLY A 344 2.51 20.08 22.00
C GLY A 344 2.43 18.56 22.18
N VAL A 345 1.51 18.12 23.04
CA VAL A 345 1.33 16.69 23.39
C VAL A 345 0.28 16.05 22.48
N SER A 346 -0.76 16.79 22.10
CA SER A 346 -1.89 16.28 21.33
C SER A 346 -2.37 17.26 20.28
N ALA A 347 -3.10 16.75 19.29
CA ALA A 347 -3.79 17.56 18.29
C ALA A 347 -5.08 16.86 17.82
N PRO A 348 -6.12 17.59 17.42
CA PRO A 348 -7.26 17.00 16.73
C PRO A 348 -6.86 16.50 15.34
N TYR A 349 -7.32 15.31 15.00
CA TYR A 349 -7.01 14.60 13.77
C TYR A 349 -8.25 13.95 13.16
N LEU A 350 -8.32 13.94 11.84
CA LEU A 350 -9.37 13.34 11.04
C LEU A 350 -8.74 12.50 9.94
N ALA A 351 -9.26 11.30 9.73
CA ALA A 351 -8.94 10.49 8.56
C ALA A 351 -10.17 9.75 8.02
N SER A 352 -10.16 9.56 6.70
CA SER A 352 -11.09 8.75 5.94
C SER A 352 -10.30 7.82 5.00
N LEU A 353 -11.00 7.11 4.11
CA LEU A 353 -10.35 6.30 3.08
C LEU A 353 -9.38 7.12 2.22
N THR A 354 -9.72 8.38 1.94
CA THR A 354 -9.05 9.20 0.92
C THR A 354 -8.40 10.47 1.42
N LEU A 355 -8.59 10.81 2.70
CA LEU A 355 -8.24 12.10 3.27
C LEU A 355 -7.68 11.92 4.68
N GLU A 356 -6.68 12.72 5.03
CA GLU A 356 -6.22 12.97 6.39
C GLU A 356 -6.16 14.48 6.62
N ALA A 357 -6.57 14.94 7.79
CA ALA A 357 -6.47 16.33 8.18
C ALA A 357 -6.01 16.42 9.64
N LEU A 358 -5.02 17.26 9.91
CA LEU A 358 -4.54 17.54 11.25
C LEU A 358 -4.69 19.02 11.55
N PHE A 359 -5.26 19.33 12.72
CA PHE A 359 -5.57 20.68 13.13
C PHE A 359 -4.47 21.22 14.06
N HIS A 360 -3.77 22.26 13.63
CA HIS A 360 -2.80 22.98 14.46
C HIS A 360 -3.58 23.87 15.42
N VAL A 361 -3.93 23.33 16.59
CA VAL A 361 -4.67 24.06 17.60
C VAL A 361 -3.71 24.90 18.43
N ALA A 362 -3.81 26.23 18.30
CA ALA A 362 -2.95 27.17 18.98
C ALA A 362 -2.87 26.90 20.49
N THR A 363 -4.02 26.67 21.16
CA THR A 363 -4.06 26.42 22.61
C THR A 363 -3.44 25.10 23.06
N ARG A 364 -3.19 24.16 22.14
CA ARG A 364 -2.48 22.90 22.44
C ARG A 364 -0.97 22.98 22.23
N MET A 365 -0.50 24.06 21.60
CA MET A 365 0.93 24.28 21.33
C MET A 365 1.61 25.04 22.49
N PRO A 366 2.88 24.74 22.80
CA PRO A 366 3.64 25.45 23.83
C PRO A 366 3.72 26.96 23.60
N ALA A 367 3.70 27.72 24.70
CA ALA A 367 3.75 29.19 24.73
C ALA A 367 4.47 29.72 25.98
N ASP A 368 5.37 28.92 26.56
CA ASP A 368 6.15 29.20 27.76
C ASP A 368 7.39 30.07 27.52
N SER A 369 7.87 30.15 26.28
CA SER A 369 9.01 30.97 25.90
C SER A 369 8.76 31.73 24.59
N PRO A 370 9.53 32.80 24.31
CA PRO A 370 9.49 33.49 23.03
C PRO A 370 9.75 32.54 21.85
N ASP A 371 10.65 31.57 22.01
CA ASP A 371 10.95 30.55 21.01
C ASP A 371 9.77 29.60 20.77
N ALA A 372 9.04 29.24 21.83
CA ALA A 372 7.83 28.44 21.72
C ALA A 372 6.74 29.19 20.93
N ILE A 373 6.54 30.48 21.22
CA ILE A 373 5.60 31.35 20.48
C ILE A 373 6.04 31.50 19.02
N LEU A 374 7.34 31.63 18.75
CA LEU A 374 7.88 31.68 17.38
C LEU A 374 7.59 30.36 16.63
N ASN A 375 7.79 29.21 17.28
CA ASN A 375 7.50 27.92 16.67
C ASN A 375 5.99 27.74 16.41
N LYS A 376 5.16 28.12 17.37
CA LYS A 376 3.69 28.16 17.23
C LYS A 376 3.28 29.02 16.03
N THR A 377 3.89 30.19 15.88
CA THR A 377 3.67 31.05 14.71
C THR A 377 4.13 30.37 13.42
N ARG A 378 5.26 29.67 13.42
CA ARG A 378 5.77 28.97 12.24
C ARG A 378 4.80 27.89 11.75
N HIS A 379 4.20 27.13 12.64
CA HIS A 379 3.21 26.12 12.25
C HIS A 379 1.92 26.77 11.76
N LEU A 380 1.26 27.55 12.62
CA LEU A 380 -0.01 28.21 12.29
C LEU A 380 0.09 29.11 11.06
N GLY A 381 1.13 29.94 11.02
CA GLY A 381 1.33 30.92 9.96
C GLY A 381 1.68 30.30 8.62
N ASN A 382 2.06 29.02 8.54
CA ASN A 382 2.31 28.34 7.27
C ASN A 382 1.08 27.59 6.74
N ASP A 383 -0.04 27.59 7.47
CA ASP A 383 -1.24 26.87 7.06
C ASP A 383 -2.07 27.69 6.06
N GLU A 384 -2.59 26.99 5.04
CA GLU A 384 -3.38 27.58 3.96
C GLU A 384 -4.75 28.06 4.46
N VAL A 385 -5.27 27.35 5.47
CA VAL A 385 -6.60 27.55 6.02
C VAL A 385 -6.49 27.84 7.51
N HIS A 386 -7.06 28.97 7.93
CA HIS A 386 -7.18 29.34 9.33
C HIS A 386 -8.64 29.30 9.76
N VAL A 387 -8.90 28.70 10.92
CA VAL A 387 -10.16 28.74 11.65
C VAL A 387 -9.94 29.54 12.93
N VAL A 388 -10.66 30.63 13.10
CA VAL A 388 -10.55 31.51 14.26
C VAL A 388 -11.85 31.44 15.06
N TRP A 389 -11.76 31.05 16.33
CA TRP A 389 -12.84 31.21 17.29
C TRP A 389 -12.64 32.53 18.03
N SER A 390 -13.54 33.50 17.84
CA SER A 390 -13.42 34.82 18.43
C SER A 390 -14.57 35.12 19.37
N GLU A 391 -14.23 35.33 20.64
CA GLU A 391 -15.13 35.88 21.67
C GLU A 391 -14.91 37.37 21.87
N HIS A 392 -14.11 37.99 21.00
CA HIS A 392 -13.89 39.42 20.99
C HIS A 392 -15.16 40.15 20.52
N TRP A 393 -15.41 41.33 21.07
CA TRP A 393 -16.53 42.19 20.66
C TRP A 393 -16.32 42.89 19.30
N ARG A 394 -15.15 42.73 18.68
CA ARG A 394 -14.81 43.35 17.39
C ARG A 394 -14.62 42.25 16.35
N PRO A 395 -14.92 42.52 15.06
CA PRO A 395 -14.57 41.60 13.99
C PRO A 395 -13.06 41.33 13.97
N TYR A 396 -12.70 40.06 13.83
CA TYR A 396 -11.32 39.62 13.67
C TYR A 396 -10.75 40.17 12.36
N LYS A 397 -9.55 40.76 12.43
CA LYS A 397 -8.85 41.31 11.28
C LYS A 397 -7.79 40.32 10.82
N ARG A 398 -7.68 40.13 9.50
CA ARG A 398 -6.64 39.28 8.88
C ARG A 398 -5.23 39.69 9.30
N ASP A 399 -5.01 40.99 9.52
CA ASP A 399 -3.71 41.55 9.90
C ASP A 399 -3.33 41.30 11.37
N THR A 400 -4.23 40.75 12.19
CA THR A 400 -3.93 40.41 13.59
C THR A 400 -2.86 39.32 13.69
N LEU A 401 -2.88 38.34 12.78
CA LEU A 401 -1.82 37.34 12.61
C LEU A 401 -1.32 37.39 11.16
N PRO A 402 -0.44 38.34 10.83
CA PRO A 402 -0.04 38.58 9.45
C PRO A 402 0.76 37.38 8.93
N THR A 403 0.28 36.82 7.82
CA THR A 403 0.96 35.75 7.10
C THR A 403 0.65 35.80 5.60
N GLN A 404 1.61 35.37 4.79
CA GLN A 404 1.42 35.18 3.35
C GLN A 404 0.69 33.89 3.00
N PHE A 405 0.50 32.96 3.93
CA PHE A 405 -0.03 31.62 3.63
C PHE A 405 -1.50 31.44 3.95
N CYS A 406 -2.10 32.24 4.84
CA CYS A 406 -3.54 32.17 5.12
C CYS A 406 -4.33 32.58 3.87
N ASP A 407 -4.58 31.63 2.98
CA ASP A 407 -5.32 31.84 1.74
C ASP A 407 -6.83 31.80 2.00
N VAL A 408 -7.26 31.04 3.01
CA VAL A 408 -8.63 30.95 3.51
C VAL A 408 -8.67 31.23 5.01
N LEU A 409 -9.61 32.08 5.43
CA LEU A 409 -9.86 32.44 6.83
C LEU A 409 -11.34 32.29 7.15
N ILE A 410 -11.65 31.37 8.05
CA ILE A 410 -12.97 31.10 8.60
C ILE A 410 -12.99 31.64 10.03
N VAL A 411 -13.90 32.56 10.36
CA VAL A 411 -14.02 33.12 11.71
C VAL A 411 -15.39 32.80 12.28
N LEU A 412 -15.41 32.27 13.50
CA LEU A 412 -16.60 31.87 14.25
C LEU A 412 -16.76 32.82 15.44
N TYR A 413 -17.94 33.42 15.57
CA TYR A 413 -18.32 34.29 16.68
C TYR A 413 -19.52 33.65 17.40
N PRO A 414 -19.36 33.20 18.66
CA PRO A 414 -20.46 32.66 19.44
C PRO A 414 -21.57 33.69 19.64
N LEU A 415 -22.82 33.25 19.46
CA LEU A 415 -24.02 34.03 19.71
C LEU A 415 -24.88 33.35 20.80
N PRO A 416 -25.81 34.09 21.45
CA PRO A 416 -26.80 33.49 22.34
C PRO A 416 -27.65 32.40 21.63
N GLY A 417 -28.18 31.46 22.42
CA GLY A 417 -29.12 30.45 21.90
C GLY A 417 -28.48 29.31 21.09
N GLY A 418 -27.17 29.07 21.23
CA GLY A 418 -26.49 27.97 20.54
C GLY A 418 -26.28 28.23 19.04
N LEU A 419 -26.18 29.51 18.66
CA LEU A 419 -25.88 29.97 17.31
C LEU A 419 -24.45 30.49 17.23
N LEU A 420 -23.90 30.50 16.02
CA LEU A 420 -22.60 31.06 15.69
C LEU A 420 -22.76 31.90 14.44
N ARG A 421 -22.21 33.11 14.45
CA ARG A 421 -21.96 33.87 13.22
C ARG A 421 -20.63 33.42 12.65
N CYS A 422 -20.65 32.98 11.40
CA CYS A 422 -19.47 32.52 10.69
C CYS A 422 -19.17 33.49 9.55
N THR A 423 -17.93 33.95 9.43
CA THR A 423 -17.45 34.71 8.28
C THR A 423 -16.33 33.96 7.56
N VAL A 424 -16.37 33.90 6.23
CA VAL A 424 -15.37 33.27 5.38
C VAL A 424 -14.77 34.34 4.48
N SER A 425 -13.45 34.51 4.58
CA SER A 425 -12.69 35.35 3.67
C SER A 425 -11.61 34.53 2.97
N ARG A 426 -11.38 34.82 1.70
CA ARG A 426 -10.38 34.15 0.87
C ARG A 426 -9.55 35.18 0.12
N LYS A 427 -8.36 34.81 -0.31
CA LYS A 427 -7.64 35.65 -1.28
C LYS A 427 -8.35 35.65 -2.64
N PRO A 428 -8.17 36.70 -3.46
CA PRO A 428 -8.90 36.85 -4.72
C PRO A 428 -8.69 35.71 -5.73
N ASP A 429 -7.51 35.08 -5.71
CA ASP A 429 -7.09 33.98 -6.59
C ASP A 429 -7.65 32.61 -6.19
N VAL A 430 -8.16 32.48 -4.96
CA VAL A 430 -8.81 31.25 -4.50
C VAL A 430 -10.23 31.20 -5.04
N CYS A 431 -10.61 30.11 -5.70
CA CYS A 431 -11.98 29.91 -6.19
C CYS A 431 -13.00 29.83 -5.04
N VAL A 432 -14.28 29.98 -5.36
CA VAL A 432 -15.37 29.72 -4.41
C VAL A 432 -15.39 28.24 -4.01
N PHE A 433 -15.64 27.95 -2.73
CA PHE A 433 -15.62 26.59 -2.20
C PHE A 433 -16.58 26.38 -1.04
N GLY A 434 -16.87 25.11 -0.76
CA GLY A 434 -17.38 24.64 0.52
C GLY A 434 -18.83 25.01 0.86
N PRO A 435 -19.34 24.52 1.99
CA PRO A 435 -20.70 24.77 2.44
C PRO A 435 -20.86 26.10 3.21
N LEU A 436 -19.76 26.75 3.60
CA LEU A 436 -19.76 28.04 4.29
C LEU A 436 -19.36 29.12 3.30
N TRP A 437 -20.20 30.15 3.17
CA TRP A 437 -20.04 31.23 2.20
C TRP A 437 -20.19 32.57 2.89
N GLU A 438 -19.27 33.50 2.58
CA GLU A 438 -19.26 34.88 3.07
C GLU A 438 -19.64 34.99 4.55
N GLU A 439 -20.82 35.52 4.88
CA GLU A 439 -21.34 35.61 6.24
C GLU A 439 -22.60 34.76 6.39
N CYS A 440 -22.62 33.88 7.39
CA CYS A 440 -23.76 33.00 7.66
C CYS A 440 -23.95 32.75 9.15
N ILE A 441 -25.17 32.41 9.55
CA ILE A 441 -25.50 31.95 10.90
C ILE A 441 -25.66 30.44 10.88
N ILE A 442 -24.96 29.75 11.78
CA ILE A 442 -24.97 28.29 11.88
C ILE A 442 -25.25 27.85 13.31
N ARG A 443 -25.86 26.67 13.48
CA ARG A 443 -26.05 26.07 14.81
C ARG A 443 -24.76 25.43 15.29
N VAL A 444 -24.52 25.50 16.60
CA VAL A 444 -23.38 24.83 17.26
C VAL A 444 -23.41 23.31 17.02
N SER A 445 -24.58 22.70 16.83
CA SER A 445 -24.69 21.26 16.57
C SER A 445 -24.08 20.81 15.23
N CYS A 446 -23.97 21.70 14.24
CA CYS A 446 -23.44 21.36 12.91
C CYS A 446 -22.12 22.06 12.57
N VAL A 447 -21.65 23.00 13.40
CA VAL A 447 -20.45 23.81 13.10
C VAL A 447 -19.22 22.96 12.81
N ALA A 448 -18.97 21.91 13.59
CA ALA A 448 -17.78 21.08 13.40
C ALA A 448 -17.76 20.42 12.01
N ALA A 449 -18.90 19.87 11.56
CA ALA A 449 -19.00 19.26 10.24
C ALA A 449 -18.85 20.29 9.11
N LEU A 450 -19.49 21.46 9.26
CA LEU A 450 -19.42 22.53 8.27
C LEU A 450 -18.01 23.12 8.16
N VAL A 451 -17.33 23.34 9.28
CA VAL A 451 -15.95 23.84 9.33
C VAL A 451 -14.98 22.81 8.75
N ARG A 452 -15.10 21.52 9.07
CA ARG A 452 -14.30 20.47 8.42
C ARG A 452 -14.48 20.50 6.90
N GLY A 453 -15.73 20.52 6.43
CA GLY A 453 -16.06 20.55 5.01
C GLY A 453 -15.50 21.80 4.31
N ALA A 454 -15.70 22.97 4.91
CA ALA A 454 -15.20 24.24 4.38
C ALA A 454 -13.67 24.32 4.38
N ALA A 455 -13.01 23.83 5.43
CA ALA A 455 -11.55 23.84 5.51
C ALA A 455 -10.90 22.93 4.47
N VAL A 456 -11.43 21.72 4.27
CA VAL A 456 -10.94 20.80 3.23
C VAL A 456 -11.22 21.36 1.83
N ALA A 457 -12.43 21.84 1.58
CA ALA A 457 -12.79 22.45 0.29
C ALA A 457 -11.96 23.71 -0.01
N GLY A 458 -11.69 24.54 1.01
CA GLY A 458 -10.82 25.70 0.91
C GLY A 458 -9.39 25.31 0.56
N GLY A 459 -8.80 24.35 1.27
CA GLY A 459 -7.46 23.85 0.95
C GLY A 459 -7.38 23.27 -0.47
N ARG A 460 -8.41 22.57 -0.94
CA ARG A 460 -8.49 22.10 -2.33
C ARG A 460 -8.56 23.24 -3.34
N ALA A 461 -9.35 24.27 -3.07
CA ALA A 461 -9.45 25.44 -3.93
C ALA A 461 -8.12 26.19 -4.05
N VAL A 462 -7.36 26.29 -2.95
CA VAL A 462 -6.00 26.85 -2.94
C VAL A 462 -5.06 26.02 -3.82
N ARG A 463 -5.06 24.69 -3.64
CA ARG A 463 -4.20 23.77 -4.40
C ARG A 463 -4.54 23.71 -5.88
N ALA A 464 -5.82 23.83 -6.24
CA ALA A 464 -6.26 23.87 -7.63
C ALA A 464 -5.68 25.07 -8.40
N GLY A 465 -5.34 26.16 -7.71
CA GLY A 465 -4.65 27.32 -8.29
C GLY A 465 -3.12 27.16 -8.38
N MET A 466 -2.53 26.11 -7.80
CA MET A 466 -1.09 25.89 -7.84
C MET A 466 -0.66 25.24 -9.16
N ALA A 467 0.28 25.87 -9.86
CA ALA A 467 0.85 25.31 -11.08
C ALA A 467 1.47 23.93 -10.81
N LEU A 468 1.18 22.98 -11.69
CA LEU A 468 1.66 21.59 -11.64
C LEU A 468 1.18 20.76 -10.44
N TYR A 469 0.28 21.28 -9.61
CA TYR A 469 -0.29 20.48 -8.53
C TYR A 469 -1.10 19.31 -9.10
N GLN A 470 -0.79 18.11 -8.63
CA GLN A 470 -1.54 16.91 -8.95
C GLN A 470 -2.02 16.25 -7.66
N HIS A 471 -3.22 15.69 -7.72
CA HIS A 471 -3.76 14.95 -6.59
C HIS A 471 -2.94 13.66 -6.40
N ALA A 472 -2.72 13.23 -5.15
CA ALA A 472 -1.90 12.06 -4.83
C ALA A 472 -2.31 10.78 -5.60
N TYR A 473 -3.62 10.58 -5.78
CA TYR A 473 -4.15 9.49 -6.63
C TYR A 473 -3.73 9.58 -8.10
N ALA A 474 -3.72 10.78 -8.68
CA ALA A 474 -3.35 11.00 -10.06
C ALA A 474 -1.85 10.77 -10.27
N GLU A 475 -1.01 11.27 -9.35
CA GLU A 475 0.44 11.02 -9.37
C GLU A 475 0.74 9.53 -9.27
N ARG A 476 0.14 8.84 -8.29
CA ARG A 476 0.31 7.40 -8.10
C ARG A 476 -0.13 6.61 -9.34
N SER A 477 -1.27 6.97 -9.94
CA SER A 477 -1.74 6.31 -11.17
C SER A 477 -0.75 6.49 -12.31
N ARG A 478 -0.21 7.71 -12.49
CA ARG A 478 0.75 8.01 -13.55
C ARG A 478 2.06 7.25 -13.39
N GLU A 479 2.55 7.13 -12.15
CA GLU A 479 3.75 6.35 -11.83
C GLU A 479 3.54 4.87 -12.05
N LEU A 480 2.37 4.34 -11.68
CA LEU A 480 2.01 2.96 -11.97
C LEU A 480 1.98 2.69 -13.48
N ASP A 481 1.38 3.58 -14.26
CA ASP A 481 1.38 3.46 -15.72
C ASP A 481 2.79 3.54 -16.32
N ALA A 482 3.66 4.39 -15.76
CA ALA A 482 5.05 4.49 -16.19
C ALA A 482 5.83 3.22 -15.87
N LEU A 483 5.63 2.64 -14.69
CA LEU A 483 6.19 1.35 -14.27
C LEU A 483 5.78 0.23 -15.22
N VAL A 484 4.49 0.14 -15.54
CA VAL A 484 3.97 -0.87 -16.48
C VAL A 484 4.62 -0.68 -17.84
N ARG A 485 4.64 0.54 -18.39
CA ARG A 485 5.26 0.80 -19.70
C ARG A 485 6.76 0.48 -19.74
N ALA A 486 7.51 0.78 -18.67
CA ALA A 486 8.96 0.64 -18.65
C ALA A 486 9.44 -0.80 -18.41
N HIS A 487 8.68 -1.61 -17.67
CA HIS A 487 9.13 -2.92 -17.19
C HIS A 487 8.35 -4.11 -17.72
N THR A 488 7.28 -3.91 -18.51
CA THR A 488 6.52 -5.04 -19.07
C THR A 488 7.40 -5.89 -20.00
N LEU A 489 7.35 -7.21 -19.80
CA LEU A 489 7.98 -8.17 -20.70
C LEU A 489 7.15 -8.33 -21.98
N PRO A 490 7.76 -8.21 -23.18
CA PRO A 490 7.09 -8.61 -24.41
C PRO A 490 6.90 -10.13 -24.38
N SER A 491 5.65 -10.58 -24.38
CA SER A 491 5.28 -11.99 -24.29
C SER A 491 3.92 -12.20 -24.94
N THR A 492 3.60 -13.42 -25.39
CA THR A 492 2.25 -13.79 -25.85
C THR A 492 1.35 -14.10 -24.65
N PHE A 493 0.06 -14.36 -24.88
CA PHE A 493 -0.84 -14.78 -23.81
C PHE A 493 -0.43 -16.13 -23.26
N GLU A 494 -0.02 -16.99 -24.16
CA GLU A 494 0.33 -18.37 -23.91
C GLU A 494 1.56 -18.44 -23.01
N THR A 495 2.64 -17.77 -23.42
CA THR A 495 3.88 -17.70 -22.62
C THR A 495 3.68 -16.98 -21.28
N PHE A 496 2.77 -16.01 -21.20
CA PHE A 496 2.43 -15.33 -19.95
C PHE A 496 1.75 -16.29 -18.95
N VAL A 497 0.73 -17.02 -19.41
CA VAL A 497 -0.03 -17.94 -18.55
C VAL A 497 0.79 -19.18 -18.20
N GLU A 498 1.60 -19.71 -19.11
CA GLU A 498 2.55 -20.80 -18.84
C GLU A 498 3.49 -20.44 -17.69
N ARG A 499 4.15 -19.27 -17.74
CA ARG A 499 5.04 -18.79 -16.66
C ARG A 499 4.35 -18.60 -15.31
N LEU A 500 3.04 -18.33 -15.33
CA LEU A 500 2.26 -18.09 -14.11
C LEU A 500 1.67 -19.39 -13.54
N ARG A 501 1.47 -20.41 -14.40
CA ARG A 501 0.91 -21.71 -14.03
C ARG A 501 1.96 -22.77 -13.71
N ASP A 502 3.15 -22.67 -14.29
CA ASP A 502 4.19 -23.69 -14.15
C ASP A 502 5.50 -23.04 -13.63
N PRO A 503 5.96 -23.37 -12.39
CA PRO A 503 7.21 -22.86 -11.84
C PRO A 503 8.34 -23.78 -12.33
N VAL A 504 8.61 -23.77 -13.64
CA VAL A 504 9.69 -24.61 -14.18
C VAL A 504 11.03 -23.87 -14.00
N PRO A 505 12.09 -24.53 -13.50
CA PRO A 505 13.45 -24.01 -13.60
C PRO A 505 13.78 -23.86 -15.08
N ALA A 506 14.14 -22.65 -15.52
CA ALA A 506 14.55 -22.43 -16.90
C ALA A 506 15.68 -23.41 -17.27
N THR A 507 15.39 -24.41 -18.09
CA THR A 507 16.43 -25.11 -18.85
C THR A 507 16.99 -24.08 -19.82
N GLN A 508 18.05 -23.39 -19.41
CA GLN A 508 18.78 -22.56 -20.35
C GLN A 508 19.32 -23.48 -21.44
N PRO A 509 19.09 -23.17 -22.73
CA PRO A 509 19.94 -23.73 -23.76
C PRO A 509 21.38 -23.31 -23.43
N HIS A 510 22.25 -24.29 -23.50
CA HIS A 510 23.66 -24.27 -23.13
C HIS A 510 24.39 -23.05 -23.72
N ASP A 511 24.49 -21.95 -22.97
CA ASP A 511 25.39 -20.84 -23.26
C ASP A 511 26.31 -20.63 -22.04
N GLN A 512 27.50 -21.21 -22.14
CA GLN A 512 28.51 -21.19 -21.08
C GLN A 512 29.06 -19.76 -20.95
N GLY A 513 28.61 -19.01 -19.93
CA GLY A 513 29.29 -17.75 -19.60
C GLY A 513 28.69 -16.88 -18.49
N THR A 514 27.38 -16.91 -18.23
CA THR A 514 26.75 -15.86 -17.39
C THR A 514 25.94 -16.37 -16.19
N GLY A 515 25.78 -17.69 -16.06
CA GLY A 515 24.89 -18.29 -15.06
C GLY A 515 25.37 -18.26 -13.60
N ARG A 516 26.66 -17.96 -13.32
CA ARG A 516 27.16 -17.93 -11.93
C ARG A 516 26.78 -16.66 -11.15
N LEU A 517 26.32 -15.60 -11.81
CA LEU A 517 25.91 -14.37 -11.11
C LEU A 517 24.45 -14.40 -10.63
N ALA A 518 23.58 -15.17 -11.30
CA ALA A 518 22.14 -15.21 -10.98
C ALA A 518 21.82 -16.09 -9.76
N ALA A 519 22.55 -17.19 -9.55
CA ALA A 519 22.45 -18.01 -8.34
C ALA A 519 23.05 -17.28 -7.12
N ALA A 520 24.13 -16.51 -7.30
CA ALA A 520 24.75 -15.71 -6.24
C ALA A 520 23.86 -14.52 -5.76
N LEU A 521 22.88 -14.10 -6.56
CA LEU A 521 21.96 -13.00 -6.22
C LEU A 521 20.68 -13.46 -5.49
N LEU A 522 20.44 -14.76 -5.37
CA LEU A 522 19.35 -15.29 -4.54
C LEU A 522 19.78 -15.57 -3.09
N ASP A 523 21.08 -15.75 -2.83
CA ASP A 523 21.62 -16.05 -1.49
C ASP A 523 22.14 -14.84 -0.71
N HIS A 524 22.43 -13.71 -1.35
CA HIS A 524 22.83 -12.47 -0.63
C HIS A 524 21.65 -11.60 -0.16
N GLY A 525 20.48 -12.20 0.09
CA GLY A 525 19.31 -11.56 0.70
C GLY A 525 19.42 -11.35 2.22
N ALA A 526 20.49 -11.80 2.85
CA ALA A 526 20.79 -11.56 4.26
C ALA A 526 22.17 -10.91 4.41
N SER A 527 22.22 -9.79 5.14
CA SER A 527 23.41 -9.02 5.56
C SER A 527 23.83 -7.86 4.64
N ALA A 528 23.42 -6.64 5.03
CA ALA A 528 24.26 -5.44 5.12
C ALA A 528 23.42 -4.15 5.00
N TRP A 529 22.73 -3.76 6.08
CA TRP A 529 22.25 -2.38 6.24
C TRP A 529 23.08 -1.72 7.36
N ALA A 530 24.09 -0.94 6.96
CA ALA A 530 24.70 0.10 7.78
C ALA A 530 24.63 1.41 6.98
N GLY A 531 24.27 2.48 7.68
CA GLY A 531 23.64 3.66 7.11
C GLY A 531 24.49 4.53 6.18
N SER A 532 23.77 5.31 5.38
CA SER A 532 24.17 6.68 5.04
C SER A 532 22.91 7.53 5.18
N GLY A 533 22.95 8.48 6.11
CA GLY A 533 21.86 9.38 6.39
C GLY A 533 21.66 10.36 5.24
N ASP A 534 20.41 10.61 4.89
CA ASP A 534 19.99 11.91 4.38
C ASP A 534 18.53 12.16 4.75
N THR A 535 18.33 13.27 5.45
CA THR A 535 17.04 13.79 5.85
C THR A 535 16.35 14.46 4.66
N HIS A 536 15.26 13.86 4.15
CA HIS A 536 14.32 14.58 3.28
C HIS A 536 12.88 14.39 3.75
N GLY A 537 12.47 15.29 4.65
CA GLY A 537 11.12 15.82 4.63
C GLY A 537 11.02 16.95 3.60
N VAL A 538 9.79 17.42 3.38
CA VAL A 538 9.34 18.55 2.54
C VAL A 538 8.67 18.10 1.24
N SER A 539 7.35 18.36 1.21
CA SER A 539 6.50 18.38 0.02
C SER A 539 7.08 19.36 -1.02
N PRO A 540 7.17 19.01 -2.31
CA PRO A 540 7.79 19.87 -3.29
C PRO A 540 6.90 21.10 -3.55
N ARG A 541 7.34 22.27 -3.10
CA ARG A 541 6.86 23.56 -3.60
C ARG A 541 7.84 24.04 -4.68
N PRO A 542 7.36 24.55 -5.83
CA PRO A 542 8.23 25.21 -6.81
C PRO A 542 8.80 26.49 -6.20
N SER A 543 10.11 26.69 -6.37
CA SER A 543 10.84 27.82 -5.83
C SER A 543 10.62 29.11 -6.62
N LYS A 544 10.52 30.22 -5.85
CA LYS A 544 10.71 31.64 -6.20
C LYS A 544 9.63 32.33 -7.06
N ARG A 545 8.69 32.97 -6.36
CA ARG A 545 7.93 34.13 -6.84
C ARG A 545 8.84 35.38 -6.70
N LEU A 546 9.41 35.84 -7.82
CA LEU A 546 10.11 37.13 -7.88
C LEU A 546 9.07 38.26 -7.91
N GLY A 547 9.29 39.30 -7.09
CA GLY A 547 8.54 40.55 -7.09
C GLY A 547 8.86 41.45 -8.31
N PRO A 548 8.20 42.62 -8.43
CA PRO A 548 7.89 43.25 -9.71
C PRO A 548 8.95 44.22 -10.26
N PHE A 549 8.74 44.65 -11.52
CA PHE A 549 9.45 45.65 -12.36
C PHE A 549 10.60 45.10 -13.24
N LYS A 550 10.74 45.36 -14.55
CA LYS A 550 10.33 46.45 -15.48
C LYS A 550 10.18 45.87 -16.91
N ARG A 551 9.24 46.38 -17.73
CA ARG A 551 9.17 46.10 -19.19
C ARG A 551 10.26 46.90 -19.93
N PRO A 552 11.01 46.30 -20.88
CA PRO A 552 11.73 47.03 -21.92
C PRO A 552 10.87 47.20 -23.20
N PRO A 553 11.20 48.17 -24.07
CA PRO A 553 10.30 48.68 -25.10
C PRO A 553 10.25 47.81 -26.36
N HIS A 554 9.17 48.03 -27.12
CA HIS A 554 8.92 47.58 -28.49
C HIS A 554 10.13 47.81 -29.41
N ASN A 555 10.47 46.81 -30.22
CA ASN A 555 11.11 47.01 -31.53
C ASN A 555 10.48 46.06 -32.56
N ALA A 556 10.32 46.61 -33.76
CA ALA A 556 9.46 46.13 -34.83
C ALA A 556 10.15 45.22 -35.85
N HIS A 557 9.40 44.21 -36.34
CA HIS A 557 9.43 43.55 -37.68
C HIS A 557 10.72 42.84 -38.16
N PRO A 558 10.67 41.92 -39.17
CA PRO A 558 9.61 41.66 -40.16
C PRO A 558 9.16 40.19 -40.34
N ALA A 559 8.06 40.04 -41.09
CA ALA A 559 7.40 38.78 -41.47
C ALA A 559 8.12 38.01 -42.60
N PRO A 560 7.65 36.79 -42.92
CA PRO A 560 7.35 36.50 -44.31
C PRO A 560 6.00 35.77 -44.56
N HIS A 561 5.26 36.35 -45.51
CA HIS A 561 4.49 35.79 -46.64
C HIS A 561 3.44 34.64 -46.47
N THR A 562 2.18 35.08 -46.35
CA THR A 562 0.99 34.85 -47.22
C THR A 562 0.60 33.47 -47.80
N ALA A 563 -0.66 33.09 -47.52
CA ALA A 563 -1.61 32.37 -48.39
C ALA A 563 -3.06 32.95 -48.18
N PRO A 564 -4.01 32.82 -49.14
CA PRO A 564 -5.09 33.80 -49.37
C PRO A 564 -6.43 33.51 -48.63
N PRO A 565 -7.38 34.48 -48.58
CA PRO A 565 -8.59 34.38 -47.75
C PRO A 565 -9.83 33.83 -48.49
N LEU A 566 -10.72 33.19 -47.73
CA LEU A 566 -12.06 32.78 -48.15
C LEU A 566 -13.14 33.73 -47.58
N THR A 567 -14.15 33.95 -48.41
CA THR A 567 -15.23 34.96 -48.36
C THR A 567 -16.35 34.66 -47.35
N ALA A 568 -16.95 35.74 -46.82
CA ALA A 568 -18.08 35.75 -45.88
C ALA A 568 -19.47 35.62 -46.56
N PRO A 569 -20.54 35.19 -45.83
CA PRO A 569 -21.88 34.99 -46.39
C PRO A 569 -22.77 36.26 -46.33
N PRO A 570 -23.89 36.31 -47.10
CA PRO A 570 -24.70 37.51 -47.31
C PRO A 570 -25.85 37.71 -46.27
N PRO A 571 -26.53 38.88 -46.26
CA PRO A 571 -27.41 39.31 -45.15
C PRO A 571 -28.91 39.00 -45.35
N LEU A 572 -29.64 39.07 -44.23
CA LEU A 572 -31.09 38.86 -44.06
C LEU A 572 -31.95 40.04 -44.53
N SER A 573 -33.06 39.76 -45.22
CA SER A 573 -34.13 40.70 -45.57
C SER A 573 -35.45 40.42 -44.81
N ALA A 574 -36.18 41.50 -44.51
CA ALA A 574 -37.36 41.64 -43.64
C ALA A 574 -38.69 41.06 -44.23
N PRO A 575 -39.82 41.04 -43.47
CA PRO A 575 -40.92 40.09 -43.65
C PRO A 575 -42.11 40.59 -44.50
N SER A 576 -42.86 39.66 -45.11
CA SER A 576 -44.21 39.92 -45.63
C SER A 576 -45.20 38.80 -45.30
N SER A 577 -46.33 39.22 -44.69
CA SER A 577 -47.70 38.70 -44.80
C SER A 577 -48.01 37.20 -44.61
N ALA A 578 -48.83 36.93 -43.58
CA ALA A 578 -49.66 35.74 -43.41
C ALA A 578 -50.66 35.52 -44.58
N PRO A 579 -51.21 34.30 -44.75
CA PRO A 579 -52.53 34.06 -44.16
C PRO A 579 -52.79 32.65 -43.59
N ARG A 580 -53.73 32.64 -42.63
CA ARG A 580 -54.64 31.59 -42.14
C ARG A 580 -54.74 30.27 -42.94
N ARG A 581 -54.81 29.14 -42.21
CA ARG A 581 -56.04 28.32 -42.08
C ARG A 581 -55.88 27.12 -41.11
N ASN A 582 -56.93 26.94 -40.29
CA ASN A 582 -57.60 25.73 -39.79
C ASN A 582 -56.72 24.58 -39.25
N ARG A 583 -56.95 24.02 -38.06
CA ARG A 583 -58.20 23.81 -37.32
C ARG A 583 -57.87 23.53 -35.86
#